data_AF-A0A1Y6B806-F1
#
_entry.id   AF-A0A1Y6B806-F1
#
_cell.length_a   1.000
_cell.length_b   1.000
_cell.length_c   1.000
_cell.angle_alpha   90.00
_cell.angle_beta   90.00
_cell.angle_gamma   90.00
#
_symmetry.space_group_name_H-M   'P 1'
#
loop_
_entity.id
_entity.type
_entity.pdbx_description
1 polymer ?
#
loop_
_entity_poly.entity_id
_entity_poly.type
_entity_poly.pdbx_seq_one_letter_code
_entity_poly.pdbx_strand_id
1 'polypeptide(L)'
;MTVIKRDRNETAKSLMQAIDKLCLLLEGQGEHEAIVDLNKAKDLLKTNDQKAAIAIIIDAFEGDHELMAYTMQREGQQWTEVEELSQASSRVLSLARRIRV
;
A
#
# COMPACT_ATOMS: atom_id res chain seq x y z
N MET A 1 -9.69 8.04 28.33
CA MET A 1 -9.40 7.41 27.01
C MET A 1 -10.25 8.11 25.97
N THR A 2 -9.69 9.06 25.24
CA THR A 2 -10.35 9.67 24.08
C THR A 2 -10.28 8.66 22.95
N VAL A 3 -11.41 8.04 22.61
CA VAL A 3 -11.55 7.28 21.37
C VAL A 3 -11.51 8.31 20.25
N ILE A 4 -10.30 8.60 19.75
CA ILE A 4 -10.15 9.36 18.51
C ILE A 4 -10.79 8.50 17.44
N LYS A 5 -12.03 8.85 17.05
CA LYS A 5 -12.67 8.30 15.86
C LYS A 5 -11.76 8.68 14.70
N ARG A 6 -10.86 7.78 14.31
CA ARG A 6 -9.95 7.99 13.18
C ARG A 6 -10.81 8.29 11.97
N ASP A 7 -10.70 9.51 11.48
CA ASP A 7 -11.53 9.99 10.39
C ASP A 7 -11.18 9.20 9.11
N ARG A 8 -12.17 8.90 8.27
CA ARG A 8 -11.91 8.21 6.99
C ARG A 8 -10.92 8.99 6.14
N ASN A 9 -10.94 10.33 6.24
CA ASN A 9 -9.97 11.20 5.57
C ASN A 9 -8.55 11.07 6.12
N GLU A 10 -8.37 10.84 7.43
CA GLU A 10 -7.03 10.58 7.99
C GLU A 10 -6.49 9.22 7.55
N THR A 11 -7.38 8.24 7.41
CA THR A 11 -7.02 6.90 6.92
C THR A 11 -6.61 6.95 5.45
N ALA A 12 -7.31 7.71 4.60
CA ALA A 12 -6.93 7.93 3.21
C ALA A 12 -5.59 8.67 3.08
N LYS A 13 -5.32 9.70 3.90
CA LYS A 13 -4.01 10.36 3.96
C LYS A 13 -2.89 9.40 4.39
N SER A 14 -3.14 8.59 5.41
CA SER A 14 -2.20 7.58 5.87
C SER A 14 -1.92 6.51 4.81
N LEU A 15 -2.95 6.14 4.01
CA LEU A 15 -2.82 5.21 2.89
C LEU A 15 -1.96 5.82 1.78
N MET A 16 -2.19 7.08 1.40
CA MET A 16 -1.35 7.78 0.42
C MET A 16 0.13 7.83 0.85
N GLN A 17 0.40 8.15 2.12
CA GLN A 17 1.77 8.14 2.65
C GLN A 17 2.41 6.75 2.64
N ALA A 18 1.63 5.70 2.93
CA ALA A 18 2.10 4.33 2.87
C ALA A 18 2.41 3.89 1.44
N ILE A 19 1.60 4.32 0.47
CA ILE A 19 1.83 4.11 -0.96
C ILE A 19 3.13 4.80 -1.41
N ASP A 20 3.35 6.07 -1.04
CA ASP A 20 4.59 6.78 -1.35
C ASP A 20 5.83 6.04 -0.85
N LYS A 21 5.78 5.54 0.40
CA LYS A 21 6.89 4.75 0.95
C LYS A 21 7.09 3.44 0.19
N LEU A 22 6.01 2.75 -0.19
CA LEU A 22 6.08 1.51 -0.94
C LEU A 22 6.65 1.73 -2.35
N CYS A 23 6.21 2.79 -3.05
CA CYS A 23 6.72 3.13 -4.38
C CYS A 23 8.23 3.34 -4.39
N LEU A 24 8.80 4.03 -3.39
CA LEU A 24 10.25 4.22 -3.26
C LEU A 24 10.99 2.89 -3.12
N LEU A 25 10.43 1.94 -2.38
CA LEU A 25 11.04 0.62 -2.18
C LEU A 25 10.92 -0.25 -3.44
N LEU A 26 9.79 -0.17 -4.14
CA LEU A 26 9.55 -0.85 -5.42
C LEU A 26 10.45 -0.31 -6.54
N GLU A 27 10.79 0.97 -6.52
CA GLU A 27 11.73 1.58 -7.48
C GLU A 27 13.11 0.91 -7.35
N GLY A 28 13.54 0.62 -6.12
CA GLY A 28 14.77 -0.15 -5.85
C GLY A 28 14.72 -1.61 -6.30
N GLN A 29 13.53 -2.20 -6.42
CA GLN A 29 13.33 -3.57 -6.93
C GLN A 29 13.11 -3.62 -8.45
N GLY A 30 12.92 -2.46 -9.11
CA GLY A 30 12.62 -2.37 -10.53
C GLY A 30 11.15 -2.61 -10.90
N GLU A 31 10.24 -2.63 -9.91
CA GLU A 31 8.80 -2.90 -10.04
C GLU A 31 8.03 -1.65 -10.54
N HIS A 32 8.41 -1.15 -11.72
CA HIS A 32 7.90 0.12 -12.25
C HIS A 32 6.41 0.07 -12.60
N GLU A 33 5.89 -1.07 -13.02
CA GLU A 33 4.48 -1.24 -13.37
C GLU A 33 3.58 -1.15 -12.12
N ALA A 34 3.98 -1.80 -11.03
CA ALA A 34 3.33 -1.67 -9.73
C ALA A 34 3.31 -0.22 -9.22
N ILE A 35 4.40 0.53 -9.42
CA ILE A 35 4.48 1.96 -9.06
C ILE A 35 3.47 2.79 -9.85
N VAL A 36 3.26 2.50 -11.13
CA VAL A 36 2.29 3.21 -11.98
C VAL A 36 0.86 2.99 -11.45
N ASP A 37 0.50 1.75 -11.15
CA ASP A 37 -0.83 1.44 -10.62
C ASP A 37 -1.06 1.99 -9.22
N LEU A 38 -0.05 1.93 -8.35
CA LEU A 38 -0.09 2.54 -7.03
C LEU A 38 -0.22 4.08 -7.08
N ASN A 39 0.45 4.74 -8.02
CA ASN A 39 0.29 6.17 -8.25
C ASN A 39 -1.11 6.51 -8.79
N LYS A 40 -1.66 5.68 -9.67
CA LYS A 40 -3.04 5.82 -10.16
C LYS A 40 -4.05 5.69 -9.03
N ALA A 41 -3.87 4.71 -8.12
CA ALA A 41 -4.68 4.57 -6.93
C ALA A 41 -4.57 5.79 -6.00
N LYS A 42 -3.36 6.35 -5.83
CA LYS A 42 -3.14 7.56 -5.05
C LYS A 42 -3.86 8.78 -5.65
N ASP A 43 -3.90 8.92 -6.97
CA ASP A 43 -4.65 10.00 -7.60
C ASP A 43 -6.17 9.85 -7.41
N LEU A 44 -6.68 8.61 -7.47
CA LEU A 44 -8.09 8.32 -7.15
C LEU A 44 -8.43 8.58 -5.66
N LEU A 45 -7.48 8.37 -4.74
CA LEU A 45 -7.67 8.77 -3.33
C LEU A 45 -7.80 10.29 -3.19
N LYS A 46 -7.14 11.09 -4.04
CA LYS A 46 -7.28 12.56 -4.05
C LYS A 46 -8.62 13.01 -4.63
N THR A 47 -9.14 12.32 -5.64
CA THR A 47 -10.46 12.62 -6.24
C THR A 47 -11.64 12.10 -5.41
N ASN A 48 -11.37 11.55 -4.22
CA ASN A 48 -12.36 10.97 -3.30
C ASN A 48 -13.00 9.65 -3.80
N ASP A 49 -12.43 9.04 -4.84
CA ASP A 49 -12.85 7.74 -5.39
C ASP A 49 -12.13 6.58 -4.66
N GLN A 50 -12.34 6.53 -3.35
CA GLN A 50 -11.63 5.60 -2.46
C GLN A 50 -11.86 4.13 -2.83
N LYS A 51 -13.06 3.78 -3.32
CA LYS A 51 -13.38 2.40 -3.73
C LYS A 51 -12.57 1.95 -4.94
N ALA A 52 -12.45 2.81 -5.95
CA ALA A 52 -11.67 2.51 -7.15
C ALA A 52 -10.18 2.43 -6.81
N ALA A 53 -9.69 3.33 -5.96
CA ALA A 53 -8.31 3.27 -5.46
C ALA A 53 -8.01 1.95 -4.73
N ILE A 54 -8.90 1.52 -3.83
CA ILE A 54 -8.73 0.26 -3.08
C ILE A 54 -8.76 -0.95 -4.01
N ALA A 55 -9.63 -0.95 -5.03
CA ALA A 55 -9.68 -2.02 -6.00
C ALA A 55 -8.33 -2.19 -6.71
N ILE A 56 -7.74 -1.09 -7.20
CA ILE A 56 -6.42 -1.10 -7.85
C ILE A 56 -5.32 -1.56 -6.88
N ILE A 57 -5.35 -1.09 -5.63
CA ILE A 57 -4.37 -1.51 -4.61
C ILE A 57 -4.50 -3.01 -4.35
N ILE A 58 -5.72 -3.54 -4.22
CA ILE A 58 -5.91 -4.98 -3.99
C ILE A 58 -5.48 -5.78 -5.22
N ASP A 59 -5.80 -5.30 -6.43
CA ASP A 59 -5.43 -5.95 -7.69
C ASP A 59 -3.91 -5.98 -7.90
N ALA A 60 -3.20 -4.89 -7.56
CA ALA A 60 -1.74 -4.87 -7.56
C ALA A 60 -1.12 -5.85 -6.54
N PHE A 61 -1.83 -6.19 -5.47
CA PHE A 61 -1.33 -7.09 -4.43
C PHE A 61 -1.70 -8.56 -4.68
N GLU A 62 -2.95 -8.82 -5.04
CA GLU A 62 -3.53 -10.17 -5.19
C GLU A 62 -3.56 -10.65 -6.65
N GLY A 63 -3.34 -9.75 -7.62
CA GLY A 63 -3.42 -10.00 -9.06
C GLY A 63 -2.10 -9.71 -9.78
N ASP A 64 -2.04 -8.60 -10.52
CA ASP A 64 -1.07 -8.38 -11.60
C ASP A 64 0.40 -8.28 -11.15
N HIS A 65 0.68 -7.73 -9.98
CA HIS A 65 2.06 -7.47 -9.52
C HIS A 65 2.51 -8.35 -8.35
N GLU A 66 1.66 -9.31 -7.94
CA GLU A 66 1.94 -10.27 -6.86
C GLU A 66 2.60 -9.67 -5.59
N LEU A 67 2.32 -8.39 -5.26
CA LEU A 67 2.98 -7.69 -4.13
C LEU A 67 2.69 -8.36 -2.77
N MET A 68 1.69 -9.26 -2.73
CA MET A 68 1.46 -10.15 -1.60
C MET A 68 2.67 -11.03 -1.26
N ALA A 69 3.52 -11.38 -2.23
CA ALA A 69 4.77 -12.09 -1.99
C ALA A 69 5.69 -11.32 -1.02
N TYR A 70 5.77 -9.99 -1.17
CA TYR A 70 6.54 -9.14 -0.26
C TYR A 70 5.95 -9.08 1.15
N THR A 71 4.64 -9.27 1.30
CA THR A 71 4.02 -9.34 2.65
C THR A 71 4.39 -10.61 3.42
N MET A 72 4.83 -11.67 2.73
CA MET A 72 5.16 -12.96 3.34
C MET A 72 6.65 -13.29 3.34
N GLN A 73 7.50 -12.53 2.64
CA GLN A 73 8.94 -12.74 2.60
C GLN A 73 9.57 -12.50 3.99
N ARG A 74 9.81 -13.60 4.72
CA ARG A 74 10.60 -13.66 5.95
C ARG A 74 11.71 -14.70 5.83
N GLU A 75 12.55 -14.64 4.80
CA GLU A 75 13.73 -15.50 4.76
C GLU A 75 14.97 -14.77 4.26
N GLY A 76 16.01 -14.81 5.10
CA GLY A 76 17.41 -14.61 4.69
C GLY A 76 17.99 -13.21 4.93
N GLN A 77 18.65 -13.04 6.08
CA GLN A 77 19.87 -12.24 6.35
C GLN A 77 20.13 -10.83 5.75
N GLN A 78 19.25 -10.22 4.94
CA GLN A 78 19.25 -8.80 4.57
C GLN A 78 18.11 -8.09 5.33
N TRP A 79 18.41 -7.64 6.55
CA TRP A 79 17.41 -7.30 7.55
C TRP A 79 16.65 -5.98 7.33
N THR A 80 17.08 -5.08 6.44
CA THR A 80 16.49 -3.73 6.36
C THR A 80 15.51 -3.58 5.20
N GLU A 81 15.94 -3.82 3.96
CA GLU A 81 15.12 -3.45 2.80
C GLU A 81 13.91 -4.38 2.60
N VAL A 82 14.10 -5.70 2.71
CA VAL A 82 13.01 -6.69 2.55
C VAL A 82 12.00 -6.56 3.69
N GLU A 83 12.46 -6.29 4.91
CA GLU A 83 11.57 -6.08 6.05
C GLU A 83 10.77 -4.78 5.91
N GLU A 84 11.40 -3.70 5.43
CA GLU A 84 10.71 -2.45 5.13
C GLU A 84 9.68 -2.61 4.02
N LEU A 85 9.99 -3.39 2.98
CA LEU A 85 9.06 -3.70 1.88
C LEU A 85 7.88 -4.52 2.37
N SER A 86 8.13 -5.52 3.21
CA SER A 86 7.09 -6.34 3.85
C SER A 86 6.18 -5.53 4.77
N GLN A 87 6.77 -4.66 5.61
CA GLN A 87 6.02 -3.79 6.50
C GLN A 87 5.21 -2.74 5.73
N ALA A 88 5.80 -2.11 4.70
CA ALA A 88 5.13 -1.12 3.86
C ALA A 88 3.95 -1.76 3.11
N SER A 89 4.19 -2.90 2.47
CA SER A 89 3.17 -3.68 1.75
C SER A 89 2.02 -4.08 2.67
N SER A 90 2.34 -4.66 3.84
CA SER A 90 1.35 -5.05 4.85
C SER A 90 0.53 -3.87 5.35
N ARG A 91 1.18 -2.70 5.51
CA ARG A 91 0.52 -1.48 5.96
C ARG A 91 -0.44 -0.92 4.92
N VAL A 92 -0.04 -0.90 3.64
CA VAL A 92 -0.89 -0.47 2.51
C VAL A 92 -2.13 -1.38 2.44
N LEU A 93 -1.95 -2.70 2.45
CA LEU A 93 -3.05 -3.67 2.38
C LEU A 93 -4.00 -3.55 3.58
N SER A 94 -3.46 -3.40 4.80
CA SER A 94 -4.26 -3.23 6.02
C SER A 94 -5.10 -1.95 5.99
N LEU A 95 -4.52 -0.84 5.52
CA LEU A 95 -5.23 0.43 5.38
C LEU A 95 -6.30 0.36 4.28
N ALA A 96 -5.98 -0.25 3.13
CA ALA A 96 -6.94 -0.43 2.03
C ALA A 96 -8.14 -1.29 2.47
N ARG A 97 -7.90 -2.40 3.17
CA ARG A 97 -8.98 -3.26 3.72
C ARG A 97 -9.83 -2.53 4.76
N ARG A 98 -9.25 -1.65 5.58
CA ARG A 98 -10.01 -0.85 6.56
C ARG A 98 -10.96 0.16 5.92
N ILE A 99 -10.61 0.72 4.76
CA ILE A 99 -11.50 1.66 4.04
C ILE A 99 -12.60 0.90 3.27
N ARG A 100 -12.35 -0.36 2.89
CA ARG A 100 -13.34 -1.22 2.22
C ARG A 100 -14.54 -1.59 3.11
N VAL A 101 -14.37 -1.65 4.44
CA VAL A 101 -15.40 -1.99 5.45
C VAL A 101 -16.22 -0.76 5.84
#